data_AF-A0A962QZT4-F1
#
_entry.id   AF-A0A962QZT4-F1
#
_cell.length_a   1.000
_cell.length_b   1.000
_cell.length_c   1.000
_cell.angle_alpha   90.00
_cell.angle_beta   90.00
_cell.angle_gamma   90.00
#
_symmetry.space_group_name_H-M   'P 1'
#
loop_
_entity.id
_entity.type
_entity.pdbx_description
1 polymer ?
#
loop_
_entity_poly.entity_id
_entity_poly.type
_entity_poly.pdbx_seq_one_letter_code
_entity_poly.pdbx_strand_id
1 'polypeptide(L)' 'SGKNVVQTEKDLKRLFPEEHWNRLHLQIIYYGREHCTARGCDGRSCEICRTCYPDRKHPKKTRKA' A
#
# COMPACT_ATOMS: atom_id res chain seq x y z
N SER A 1 -9.03 -7.92 3.90
CA SER A 1 -9.23 -6.61 4.56
C SER A 1 -8.07 -6.38 5.51
N GLY A 2 -7.15 -5.45 5.24
CA GLY A 2 -5.93 -5.18 6.02
C GLY A 2 -6.16 -4.59 7.41
N LYS A 3 -7.05 -5.20 8.20
CA LYS A 3 -7.40 -4.81 9.58
C LYS A 3 -6.43 -5.38 10.61
N ASN A 4 -5.61 -6.37 10.24
CA ASN A 4 -4.66 -7.03 11.12
C ASN A 4 -3.30 -7.18 10.41
N VAL A 5 -2.23 -6.78 11.09
CA VAL A 5 -0.85 -6.84 10.60
C VAL A 5 -0.41 -8.28 10.38
N VAL A 6 -0.71 -9.20 11.31
CA VAL A 6 -0.31 -10.61 11.25
C VAL A 6 -0.91 -11.30 10.01
N GLN A 7 -2.19 -11.04 9.73
CA GLN A 7 -2.85 -11.57 8.54
C GLN A 7 -2.22 -11.00 7.26
N THR A 8 -1.94 -9.69 7.25
CA THR A 8 -1.36 -9.02 6.08
C THR A 8 0.05 -9.54 5.79
N GLU A 9 0.88 -9.75 6.82
CA GLU A 9 2.20 -10.35 6.68
C GLU A 9 2.13 -11.78 6.15
N LYS A 10 1.25 -12.61 6.72
CA LYS A 10 1.04 -13.99 6.27
C LYS A 10 0.62 -14.06 4.79
N ASP A 11 -0.27 -13.17 4.36
CA ASP A 11 -0.71 -13.11 2.97
C ASP A 11 0.42 -12.67 2.03
N LEU A 12 1.22 -11.67 2.41
CA LEU A 12 2.36 -11.22 1.60
C LEU A 12 3.44 -12.30 1.48
N LYS A 13 3.80 -12.96 2.59
CA LYS A 13 4.79 -14.05 2.60
C LYS A 13 4.35 -15.27 1.77
N ARG A 14 3.05 -15.48 1.59
CA ARG A 14 2.50 -16.52 0.72
C ARG A 14 2.58 -16.15 -0.78
N LEU A 15 2.53 -14.86 -1.11
CA LEU A 15 2.52 -14.39 -2.49
C LEU A 15 3.92 -14.18 -3.08
N PHE A 16 4.92 -13.87 -2.23
CA PHE A 16 6.27 -13.56 -2.67
C PHE A 16 7.29 -14.59 -2.14
N PRO A 17 8.28 -14.99 -2.96
CA PRO A 17 9.37 -15.86 -2.50
C PRO A 17 10.17 -15.24 -1.35
N GLU A 18 10.70 -16.08 -0.46
CA GLU A 18 11.37 -15.65 0.77
C GLU A 18 12.63 -14.81 0.50
N GLU A 19 13.36 -15.10 -0.57
CA GLU A 19 14.54 -14.34 -0.98
C GLU A 19 14.24 -12.85 -1.26
N HIS A 20 12.99 -12.51 -1.56
CA HIS A 20 12.58 -11.14 -1.88
C HIS A 20 12.04 -10.37 -0.68
N TRP A 21 11.77 -11.00 0.47
CA TRP A 21 11.02 -10.36 1.56
C TRP A 21 11.68 -9.10 2.10
N ASN A 22 12.99 -9.12 2.36
CA ASN A 22 13.72 -7.94 2.86
C ASN A 22 13.72 -6.78 1.87
N ARG A 23 13.92 -7.09 0.58
CA ARG A 23 13.91 -6.07 -0.48
C ARG A 23 12.52 -5.47 -0.65
N LEU A 24 11.48 -6.32 -0.73
CA LEU A 24 10.09 -5.89 -0.88
C LEU A 24 9.63 -5.06 0.31
N HIS A 25 10.00 -5.45 1.53
CA HIS A 25 9.69 -4.71 2.74
C HIS A 25 10.15 -3.24 2.64
N LEU A 26 11.42 -3.03 2.29
CA LEU A 26 11.99 -1.69 2.12
C LEU A 26 11.34 -0.94 0.95
N GLN A 27 11.13 -1.61 -0.19
CA GLN A 27 10.45 -1.00 -1.35
C GLN A 27 9.04 -0.50 -0.99
N ILE A 28 8.26 -1.28 -0.25
CA ILE A 28 6.92 -0.90 0.19
C ILE A 28 6.98 0.30 1.14
N ILE A 29 7.94 0.34 2.07
CA ILE A 29 8.11 1.46 2.99
C ILE A 29 8.47 2.74 2.24
N TYR A 30 9.47 2.70 1.36
CA TYR A 30 9.90 3.87 0.60
C TYR A 30 8.78 4.38 -0.30
N TYR A 31 8.11 3.48 -1.01
CA TYR A 31 6.95 3.84 -1.83
C TYR A 31 5.84 4.51 -1.02
N GLY A 32 5.52 3.97 0.16
CA GLY A 32 4.53 4.56 1.06
C GLY A 32 4.91 5.97 1.55
N ARG A 33 6.21 6.24 1.72
CA ARG A 33 6.72 7.55 2.17
C ARG A 33 6.82 8.58 1.06
N GLU A 34 7.15 8.17 -0.16
CA GLU A 34 7.38 9.09 -1.28
C GLU A 34 6.14 9.28 -2.15
N HIS A 35 5.36 8.23 -2.38
CA HIS A 35 4.28 8.24 -3.37
C HIS A 35 2.88 8.04 -2.78
N CYS A 36 2.72 7.21 -1.74
CA CYS A 36 1.43 6.88 -1.16
C CYS A 36 1.33 7.27 0.33
N THR A 37 1.66 8.53 0.64
CA THR A 37 1.69 9.01 2.03
C THR A 37 0.33 8.97 2.72
N ALA A 38 0.32 8.67 4.01
CA ALA A 38 -0.92 8.61 4.81
C ALA A 38 -1.71 9.94 4.81
N ARG A 39 -1.01 11.08 4.73
CA ARG A 39 -1.60 12.41 4.75
C ARG A 39 -1.75 13.06 3.37
N GLY A 40 -0.86 12.81 2.42
CA GLY A 40 -0.87 13.47 1.11
C GLY A 40 -1.55 12.67 0.00
N CYS A 41 -1.67 11.35 0.13
CA CYS A 41 -2.27 10.54 -0.93
C CYS A 41 -3.79 10.73 -0.99
N ASP A 42 -4.27 11.22 -2.14
CA ASP A 42 -5.69 11.35 -2.44
C ASP A 42 -6.30 10.04 -3.00
N GLY A 43 -5.47 9.04 -3.27
CA GLY A 43 -5.87 7.75 -3.84
C GLY A 43 -6.14 7.76 -5.34
N ARG A 44 -5.86 8.86 -6.06
CA ARG A 44 -6.03 9.00 -7.51
C ARG A 44 -4.74 9.41 -8.22
N SER A 45 -3.74 9.89 -7.49
CA SER A 45 -2.44 10.26 -8.06
C SER A 45 -1.43 9.11 -8.03
N CYS A 46 -1.36 8.39 -6.91
CA CYS A 46 -0.38 7.33 -6.70
C CYS A 46 -0.59 6.16 -7.67
N GLU A 47 0.50 5.60 -8.22
CA GLU A 47 0.45 4.52 -9.20
C GLU A 47 -0.33 3.30 -8.70
N ILE A 48 -0.01 2.79 -7.50
CA ILE A 48 -0.72 1.65 -6.91
C ILE A 48 -2.22 1.96 -6.75
N CYS A 49 -2.55 3.18 -6.35
CA CYS A 49 -3.92 3.60 -6.12
C CYS A 49 -4.72 3.65 -7.42
N ARG A 50 -4.11 4.17 -8.50
CA ARG A 50 -4.72 4.21 -9.85
C ARG A 50 -4.88 2.82 -10.43
N THR A 51 -3.88 1.97 -10.29
CA THR A 51 -3.90 0.60 -10.80
C THR A 51 -4.94 -0.25 -10.07
N CYS A 52 -4.99 -0.17 -8.73
CA CYS A 52 -5.95 -0.95 -7.95
C CYS A 52 -7.39 -0.39 -7.97
N TYR A 53 -7.56 0.92 -8.24
CA TYR A 53 -8.86 1.61 -8.21
C TYR A 53 -8.99 2.62 -9.37
N PRO A 54 -9.06 2.15 -10.63
CA PRO A 54 -9.05 3.02 -11.81
C PRO A 54 -10.26 3.96 -11.88
N ASP A 55 -11.44 3.50 -11.46
CA ASP A 55 -12.69 4.27 -11.55
C ASP A 55 -12.92 5.26 -10.39
N ARG A 56 -11.91 5.49 -9.55
CA ARG A 56 -12.04 6.35 -8.36
C ARG A 56 -12.17 7.83 -8.76
N LYS A 57 -13.40 8.35 -8.70
CA LYS A 57 -13.70 9.77 -8.99
C LYS A 57 -13.35 10.74 -7.86
N HIS A 58 -13.49 10.30 -6.60
CA HIS A 58 -13.31 11.16 -5.41
C HIS A 58 -12.11 10.75 -4.55
N PRO A 59 -11.49 11.69 -3.81
CA PRO A 59 -10.40 11.40 -2.91
C PRO A 59 -10.73 10.31 -1.88
N LYS A 60 -9.74 9.49 -1.51
CA LYS A 60 -9.85 8.52 -0.42
C LYS A 60 -10.13 9.26 0.90
N LYS A 61 -11.28 9.00 1.51
CA LYS A 61 -11.54 9.42 2.89
C LYS A 61 -10.72 8.55 3.84
N THR A 62 -9.75 9.14 4.52
CA THR A 62 -8.98 8.49 5.58
C THR A 62 -9.19 9.22 6.89
N ARG A 63 -9.26 8.48 8.00
CA ARG A 63 -9.18 9.05 9.34
C ARG A 63 -7.70 9.35 9.60
N LYS A 64 -7.29 10.56 9.25
CA LYS A 64 -5.94 11.06 9.55
C LYS A 64 -5.93 11.47 11.02
N ALA A 65 -4.94 11.01 11.77
CA ALA A 65 -4.65 11.45 13.14
C ALA A 65 -3.86 12.77 13.12
#